data_AF-A0A3D9SSQ6-F1
#
_entry.id   AF-A0A3D9SSQ6-F1
#
_cell.length_a   1.000
_cell.length_b   1.000
_cell.length_c   1.000
_cell.angle_alpha   90.00
_cell.angle_beta   90.00
_cell.angle_gamma   90.00
#
_symmetry.space_group_name_H-M   'P 1'
#
loop_
_entity.id
_entity.type
_entity.pdbx_description
1 polymer ?
#
loop_
_entity_poly.entity_id
_entity_poly.type
_entity_poly.pdbx_seq_one_letter_code
_entity_poly.pdbx_strand_id
1 'polypeptide(L)'
;MQKPHQHRCPNRGTLSYVNRPNNDERSEAPTHARGPVLPGLLIELIAAGQWRHPGDEVVHAIMPWFKDPVDLLTGLDQIRRESRALDRLADDESTARIFRLARGGSATEPVQLPWLDVDLAILIAVNRIPGDDVAIALDYRTSNSDPQVVAGDAWSAPHRGDWRTVAPTFSAFAAALNLPGHGTIATSAPPRSAIASTPAAAGTRSPPTTTSPPG
;
A
#
# COMPACT_ATOMS: atom_id res chain seq x y z
N MET A 1 20.83 67.91 -18.99
CA MET A 1 20.05 68.41 -17.83
C MET A 1 18.61 68.00 -18.09
N GLN A 2 17.86 67.22 -17.30
CA GLN A 2 17.83 66.91 -15.87
C GLN A 2 17.28 65.47 -15.65
N LYS A 3 17.47 64.95 -14.43
CA LYS A 3 17.36 63.56 -13.94
C LYS A 3 15.90 63.03 -13.76
N PRO A 4 15.73 61.71 -13.50
CA PRO A 4 14.45 61.00 -13.55
C PRO A 4 13.66 61.06 -12.23
N HIS A 5 12.32 60.93 -12.31
CA HIS A 5 11.46 60.76 -11.14
C HIS A 5 11.21 59.28 -10.84
N GLN A 6 11.80 58.82 -9.75
CA GLN A 6 11.32 57.68 -8.97
C GLN A 6 10.12 58.11 -8.13
N HIS A 7 9.10 57.24 -8.04
CA HIS A 7 8.16 57.08 -6.93
C HIS A 7 7.27 55.87 -7.27
N ARG A 8 6.84 54.98 -6.38
CA ARG A 8 7.11 54.65 -4.97
C ARG A 8 6.23 53.40 -4.75
N CYS A 9 6.77 52.30 -4.20
CA CYS A 9 5.94 51.16 -3.78
C CYS A 9 4.97 51.59 -2.65
N PRO A 10 3.74 51.07 -2.57
CA PRO A 10 3.03 50.96 -1.32
C PRO A 10 3.30 49.62 -0.64
N ASN A 11 3.23 49.72 0.68
CA ASN A 11 3.79 48.85 1.69
C ASN A 11 2.79 47.79 2.18
N ARG A 12 3.33 46.76 2.83
CA ARG A 12 2.64 45.73 3.62
C ARG A 12 1.50 46.28 4.46
N GLY A 13 0.29 45.75 4.26
CA GLY A 13 -0.78 45.70 5.25
C GLY A 13 -0.85 44.31 5.86
N THR A 14 -0.29 44.17 7.06
CA THR A 14 -0.58 43.07 8.00
C THR A 14 -1.77 43.49 8.87
N LEU A 15 -2.51 42.52 9.43
CA LEU A 15 -3.69 42.58 10.33
C LEU A 15 -5.04 42.49 9.58
N SER A 16 -5.95 41.54 9.83
CA SER A 16 -6.13 40.62 10.95
C SER A 16 -6.98 39.44 10.48
N TYR A 17 -6.58 38.19 10.74
CA TYR A 17 -7.51 37.06 10.65
C TYR A 17 -7.93 36.69 12.08
N VAL A 18 -8.97 37.35 12.57
CA VAL A 18 -9.68 36.93 13.76
C VAL A 18 -10.64 35.83 13.30
N ASN A 19 -10.23 34.56 13.39
CA ASN A 19 -11.18 33.47 13.19
C ASN A 19 -11.68 32.99 14.55
N ARG A 20 -12.93 33.36 14.85
CA ARG A 20 -13.73 32.72 15.91
C ARG A 20 -13.90 31.23 15.57
N PRO A 21 -13.93 30.34 16.57
CA PRO A 21 -14.27 28.95 16.35
C PRO A 21 -15.79 28.86 16.16
N ASN A 22 -16.25 28.46 14.97
CA ASN A 22 -17.59 27.91 14.82
C ASN A 22 -17.50 26.40 15.10
N ASN A 23 -18.00 26.02 16.28
CA ASN A 23 -18.53 24.70 16.55
C ASN A 23 -19.74 24.44 15.64
N ASP A 24 -20.03 23.15 15.42
CA ASP A 24 -21.18 22.56 14.71
C ASP A 24 -21.04 22.25 13.22
N GLU A 25 -19.95 21.58 12.86
CA GLU A 25 -20.06 20.49 11.89
C GLU A 25 -19.66 19.20 12.58
N ARG A 26 -20.60 18.25 12.68
CA ARG A 26 -20.31 16.87 13.05
C ARG A 26 -19.29 16.34 12.05
N SER A 27 -18.03 16.31 12.46
CA SER A 27 -16.93 15.71 11.74
C SER A 27 -17.30 14.25 11.44
N GLU A 28 -17.72 13.96 10.21
CA GLU A 28 -17.60 12.61 9.68
C GLU A 28 -16.14 12.22 9.89
N ALA A 29 -15.91 11.16 10.65
CA ALA A 29 -14.56 10.62 10.84
C ALA A 29 -13.90 10.47 9.46
N PRO A 30 -12.60 10.75 9.30
CA PRO A 30 -11.93 10.86 8.00
C PRO A 30 -11.71 9.50 7.32
N THR A 31 -12.70 8.62 7.31
CA THR A 31 -12.63 7.23 6.85
C THR A 31 -12.96 7.08 5.37
N HIS A 32 -13.46 8.10 4.70
CA HIS A 32 -13.82 8.04 3.27
C HIS A 32 -12.72 8.65 2.39
N ALA A 33 -12.45 8.03 1.23
CA ALA A 33 -11.49 8.56 0.25
C ALA A 33 -12.16 9.20 -0.99
N ARG A 34 -13.23 8.58 -1.50
CA ARG A 34 -13.99 9.05 -2.69
C ARG A 34 -15.40 8.44 -2.75
N GLY A 35 -15.99 8.12 -1.60
CA GLY A 35 -17.26 7.38 -1.51
C GLY A 35 -17.12 6.08 -0.73
N PRO A 36 -16.22 5.15 -1.11
CA PRO A 36 -15.97 3.98 -0.29
C PRO A 36 -15.28 4.34 1.03
N VAL A 37 -15.64 3.60 2.08
CA VAL A 37 -14.98 3.63 3.39
C VAL A 37 -13.66 2.87 3.28
N LEU A 38 -12.57 3.46 3.76
CA LEU A 38 -11.28 2.78 3.85
C LEU A 38 -11.38 1.58 4.80
N PRO A 39 -10.74 0.44 4.49
CA PRO A 39 -10.79 -0.73 5.36
C PRO A 39 -10.24 -0.38 6.74
N GLY A 40 -10.88 -0.87 7.81
CA GLY A 40 -10.45 -0.60 9.19
C GLY A 40 -8.98 -0.96 9.41
N LEU A 41 -8.55 -2.10 8.87
CA LEU A 41 -7.15 -2.53 8.91
C LEU A 41 -6.18 -1.52 8.28
N LEU A 42 -6.55 -0.88 7.15
CA LEU A 42 -5.67 0.11 6.52
C LEU A 42 -5.53 1.35 7.40
N ILE A 43 -6.63 1.80 8.00
CA ILE A 43 -6.65 2.93 8.92
C ILE A 43 -5.77 2.61 10.14
N GLU A 44 -5.91 1.42 10.71
CA GLU A 44 -5.10 0.96 11.84
C GLU A 44 -3.61 0.90 11.50
N LEU A 45 -3.25 0.30 10.37
CA LEU A 45 -1.86 0.22 9.91
C LEU A 45 -1.26 1.61 9.66
N ILE A 46 -2.02 2.55 9.09
CA ILE A 46 -1.58 3.94 8.90
C ILE A 46 -1.39 4.62 10.26
N ALA A 47 -2.37 4.51 11.17
CA ALA A 47 -2.32 5.15 12.48
C ALA A 47 -1.17 4.61 13.34
N ALA A 48 -0.87 3.31 13.24
CA ALA A 48 0.28 2.68 13.90
C ALA A 48 1.61 2.97 13.19
N GLY A 49 1.61 3.65 12.04
CA GLY A 49 2.79 3.87 11.21
C GLY A 49 3.39 2.58 10.64
N GLN A 50 2.59 1.52 10.55
CA GLN A 50 2.95 0.19 10.04
C GLN A 50 2.64 0.02 8.56
N TRP A 51 1.76 0.84 7.98
CA TRP A 51 1.58 0.92 6.52
C TRP A 51 2.80 1.61 5.89
N ARG A 52 3.88 0.85 5.69
CA ARG A 52 5.15 1.29 5.12
C ARG A 52 5.64 0.31 4.08
N HIS A 53 6.39 0.81 3.11
CA HIS A 53 6.94 -0.01 2.05
C HIS A 53 7.83 -1.13 2.63
N PRO A 54 7.55 -2.43 2.37
CA PRO A 54 8.29 -3.54 2.96
C PRO A 54 9.63 -3.83 2.27
N GLY A 55 9.90 -3.14 1.16
CA GLY A 55 11.06 -3.36 0.28
C GLY A 55 10.61 -3.88 -1.08
N ASP A 56 11.30 -3.46 -2.14
CA ASP A 56 10.90 -3.76 -3.53
C ASP A 56 10.93 -5.28 -3.80
N GLU A 57 11.83 -6.02 -3.13
CA GLU A 57 11.92 -7.49 -3.22
C GLU A 57 10.65 -8.20 -2.72
N VAL A 58 10.05 -7.70 -1.63
CA VAL A 58 8.81 -8.29 -1.08
C VAL A 58 7.64 -8.03 -2.02
N VAL A 59 7.54 -6.81 -2.57
CA VAL A 59 6.52 -6.47 -3.57
C VAL A 59 6.70 -7.34 -4.82
N HIS A 60 7.92 -7.47 -5.33
CA HIS A 60 8.21 -8.29 -6.50
C HIS A 60 7.88 -9.77 -6.29
N ALA A 61 8.09 -10.31 -5.08
CA ALA A 61 7.70 -11.69 -4.77
C ALA A 61 6.17 -11.92 -4.86
N ILE A 62 5.37 -10.91 -4.51
CA ILE A 62 3.90 -10.98 -4.58
C ILE A 62 3.40 -10.76 -6.01
N MET A 63 4.03 -9.84 -6.75
CA MET A 63 3.66 -9.46 -8.11
C MET A 63 4.88 -9.42 -9.04
N PRO A 64 5.41 -10.57 -9.49
CA PRO A 64 6.64 -10.61 -10.30
C PRO A 64 6.55 -9.89 -11.65
N TRP A 65 5.33 -9.66 -12.14
CA TRP A 65 5.05 -8.94 -13.38
C TRP A 65 5.06 -7.41 -13.20
N PHE A 66 4.98 -6.91 -11.97
CA PHE A 66 4.99 -5.50 -11.64
C PHE A 66 6.44 -5.04 -11.42
N LYS A 67 6.97 -4.25 -12.36
CA LYS A 67 8.41 -3.94 -12.44
C LYS A 67 8.81 -2.62 -11.80
N ASP A 68 7.87 -1.69 -11.68
CA ASP A 68 8.16 -0.37 -11.17
C ASP A 68 8.18 -0.34 -9.64
N PRO A 69 9.04 0.50 -9.05
CA PRO A 69 8.99 0.77 -7.63
C PRO A 69 7.72 1.56 -7.29
N VAL A 70 7.08 1.21 -6.18
CA VAL A 70 5.94 1.97 -5.66
C VAL A 70 6.25 2.54 -4.29
N ASP A 71 5.51 3.56 -3.92
CA ASP A 71 5.41 4.03 -2.55
C ASP A 71 4.00 3.77 -2.03
N LEU A 72 3.92 3.15 -0.86
CA LEU A 72 2.64 2.99 -0.16
C LEU A 72 2.17 4.37 0.32
N LEU A 73 0.91 4.71 0.08
CA LEU A 73 0.34 5.99 0.48
C LEU A 73 0.07 5.98 1.99
N THR A 74 0.96 6.59 2.78
CA THR A 74 0.98 6.45 4.25
C THR A 74 0.05 7.42 4.99
N GLY A 75 -0.78 8.18 4.27
CA GLY A 75 -1.66 9.18 4.87
C GLY A 75 -3.01 9.25 4.16
N LEU A 76 -4.07 9.45 4.93
CA LEU A 76 -5.46 9.49 4.41
C LEU A 76 -5.65 10.60 3.38
N ASP A 77 -5.05 11.78 3.61
CA ASP A 77 -5.12 12.88 2.64
C ASP A 77 -4.35 12.60 1.36
N GLN A 78 -3.25 11.84 1.44
CA GLN A 78 -2.52 11.40 0.25
C GLN A 78 -3.37 10.40 -0.55
N ILE A 79 -3.90 9.37 0.11
CA ILE A 79 -4.83 8.40 -0.50
C ILE A 79 -5.98 9.12 -1.22
N ARG A 80 -6.60 10.11 -0.58
CA ARG A 80 -7.68 10.93 -1.16
C ARG A 80 -7.24 11.74 -2.37
N ARG A 81 -6.06 12.36 -2.33
CA ARG A 81 -5.56 13.17 -3.45
C ARG A 81 -5.22 12.30 -4.64
N GLU A 82 -4.49 11.21 -4.43
CA GLU A 82 -4.11 10.29 -5.51
C GLU A 82 -5.34 9.58 -6.10
N SER A 83 -6.27 9.13 -5.26
CA SER A 83 -7.51 8.49 -5.74
C SER A 83 -8.41 9.46 -6.54
N ARG A 84 -8.33 10.77 -6.29
CA ARG A 84 -9.01 11.80 -7.09
C ARG A 84 -8.38 12.03 -8.45
N ALA A 85 -7.12 11.63 -8.67
CA ALA A 85 -6.53 11.68 -10.00
C ALA A 85 -7.26 10.74 -10.97
N LEU A 86 -7.77 9.59 -10.49
CA LEU A 86 -8.56 8.65 -11.28
C LEU A 86 -9.80 9.28 -11.92
N ASP A 87 -10.43 10.26 -11.25
CA ASP A 87 -11.58 10.98 -11.83
C ASP A 87 -11.18 11.68 -13.13
N ARG A 88 -10.11 12.47 -13.08
CA ARG A 88 -9.65 13.25 -14.24
C ARG A 88 -9.18 12.33 -15.37
N LEU A 89 -8.52 11.23 -15.02
CA LEU A 89 -8.03 10.25 -16.01
C LEU A 89 -9.18 9.48 -16.67
N ALA A 90 -10.25 9.18 -15.93
CA ALA A 90 -11.44 8.52 -16.47
C ALA A 90 -12.32 9.43 -17.32
N ASP A 91 -12.32 10.74 -17.04
CA ASP A 91 -13.11 11.73 -17.80
C ASP A 91 -12.48 12.08 -19.16
N ASP A 92 -11.18 11.80 -19.36
CA ASP A 92 -10.52 11.89 -20.67
C ASP A 92 -10.56 10.54 -21.39
N GLU A 93 -11.32 10.44 -22.49
CA GLU A 93 -11.56 9.17 -23.19
C GLU A 93 -10.25 8.48 -23.65
N SER A 94 -9.28 9.26 -24.12
CA SER A 94 -8.02 8.72 -24.64
C SER A 94 -7.19 8.09 -23.53
N THR A 95 -7.09 8.78 -22.41
CA THR A 95 -6.40 8.36 -21.19
C THR A 95 -7.11 7.17 -20.56
N ALA A 96 -8.43 7.25 -20.42
CA ALA A 96 -9.26 6.18 -19.87
C ALA A 96 -9.08 4.87 -20.64
N ARG A 97 -8.96 4.93 -21.98
CA ARG A 97 -8.71 3.75 -22.81
C ARG A 97 -7.32 3.16 -22.62
N ILE A 98 -6.29 4.01 -22.48
CA ILE A 98 -4.91 3.58 -22.26
C ILE A 98 -4.76 2.88 -20.90
N PHE A 99 -5.39 3.42 -19.85
CA PHE A 99 -5.30 2.90 -18.48
C PHE A 99 -6.45 1.97 -18.08
N ARG A 100 -7.32 1.63 -19.04
CA ARG A 100 -8.53 0.82 -18.86
C ARG A 100 -9.34 1.25 -17.64
N LEU A 101 -9.70 2.52 -17.61
CA LEU A 101 -10.54 3.13 -16.58
C LEU A 101 -11.97 3.28 -17.10
N ALA A 102 -12.95 2.99 -16.26
CA ALA A 102 -14.36 3.22 -16.57
C ALA A 102 -15.12 3.67 -15.31
N ARG A 103 -16.21 4.42 -15.51
CA ARG A 103 -17.13 4.81 -14.43
C ARG A 103 -18.31 3.86 -14.38
N GLY A 104 -18.38 3.02 -13.35
CA GLY A 104 -19.50 2.10 -13.15
C GLY A 104 -20.84 2.83 -13.00
N GLY A 105 -20.86 4.01 -12.38
CA GLY A 105 -22.08 4.80 -12.19
C GLY A 105 -22.72 5.31 -13.49
N SER A 106 -21.97 5.31 -14.61
CA SER A 106 -22.45 5.73 -15.92
C SER A 106 -22.61 4.58 -16.92
N ALA A 107 -22.22 3.36 -16.54
CA ALA A 107 -22.25 2.19 -17.40
C ALA A 107 -23.61 1.49 -17.34
N THR A 108 -24.04 0.90 -18.46
CA THR A 108 -25.26 0.08 -18.53
C THR A 108 -25.05 -1.32 -17.95
N GLU A 109 -23.80 -1.77 -17.92
CA GLU A 109 -23.37 -3.09 -17.43
C GLU A 109 -22.31 -2.88 -16.33
N PRO A 110 -22.21 -3.78 -15.33
CA PRO A 110 -21.16 -3.71 -14.32
C PRO A 110 -19.76 -3.73 -14.95
N VAL A 111 -18.91 -2.78 -14.57
CA VAL A 111 -17.52 -2.74 -15.03
C VAL A 111 -16.76 -3.94 -14.46
N GLN A 112 -16.09 -4.70 -15.33
CA GLN A 112 -15.30 -5.89 -14.97
C GLN A 112 -13.83 -5.69 -15.32
N LEU A 113 -12.94 -6.40 -14.60
CA LEU A 113 -11.54 -6.50 -15.01
C LEU A 113 -11.45 -7.06 -16.45
N PRO A 114 -10.51 -6.57 -17.28
CA PRO A 114 -9.34 -5.75 -16.93
C PRO A 114 -9.61 -4.23 -16.83
N TRP A 115 -10.86 -3.78 -16.89
CA TRP A 115 -11.21 -2.38 -16.63
C TRP A 115 -11.39 -2.12 -15.13
N LEU A 116 -10.75 -1.06 -14.64
CA LEU A 116 -10.96 -0.58 -13.29
C LEU A 116 -12.21 0.29 -13.25
N ASP A 117 -13.14 -0.09 -12.37
CA ASP A 117 -14.24 0.80 -12.02
C ASP A 117 -13.72 1.88 -11.08
N VAL A 118 -13.52 3.09 -11.60
CA VAL A 118 -12.95 4.16 -10.79
C VAL A 118 -13.88 4.53 -9.64
N ASP A 119 -15.20 4.38 -9.78
CA ASP A 119 -16.14 4.76 -8.72
C ASP A 119 -16.04 3.83 -7.50
N LEU A 120 -15.47 2.64 -7.69
CA LEU A 120 -15.27 1.60 -6.66
C LEU A 120 -13.78 1.31 -6.40
N ALA A 121 -12.88 2.23 -6.76
CA ALA A 121 -11.45 2.06 -6.59
C ALA A 121 -10.81 3.13 -5.70
N ILE A 122 -9.89 2.71 -4.84
CA ILE A 122 -9.07 3.61 -4.01
C ILE A 122 -7.61 3.23 -4.17
N LEU A 123 -6.76 4.19 -4.55
CA LEU A 123 -5.32 3.97 -4.66
C LEU A 123 -4.69 3.86 -3.26
N ILE A 124 -3.84 2.85 -3.07
CA ILE A 124 -3.09 2.62 -1.83
C ILE A 124 -1.57 2.57 -2.03
N ALA A 125 -1.13 2.50 -3.27
CA ALA A 125 0.26 2.73 -3.67
C ALA A 125 0.31 3.35 -5.07
N VAL A 126 1.31 4.19 -5.33
CA VAL A 126 1.57 4.82 -6.63
C VAL A 126 3.05 4.66 -6.98
N ASN A 127 3.41 4.84 -8.24
CA ASN A 127 4.81 4.78 -8.66
C ASN A 127 5.67 5.81 -7.87
N ARG A 128 6.85 5.37 -7.44
CA ARG A 128 7.86 6.22 -6.77
C ARG A 128 8.52 7.19 -7.75
N ILE A 129 8.61 6.83 -9.03
CA ILE A 129 9.22 7.62 -10.11
C ILE A 129 8.14 8.48 -10.77
N PRO A 130 8.25 9.82 -10.69
CA PRO A 130 7.30 10.71 -11.35
C PRO A 130 7.29 10.51 -12.87
N GLY A 131 6.10 10.37 -13.45
CA GLY A 131 5.89 10.23 -14.90
C GLY A 131 5.73 8.80 -15.40
N ASP A 132 5.88 7.80 -14.53
CA ASP A 132 5.51 6.41 -14.82
C ASP A 132 4.14 6.09 -14.19
N ASP A 133 3.28 5.44 -14.97
CA ASP A 133 1.85 5.35 -14.68
C ASP A 133 1.44 3.96 -14.18
N VAL A 134 1.96 3.56 -13.01
CA VAL A 134 1.48 2.37 -12.31
C VAL A 134 0.97 2.68 -10.90
N ALA A 135 0.00 1.89 -10.46
CA ALA A 135 -0.59 2.02 -9.15
C ALA A 135 -1.15 0.68 -8.64
N ILE A 136 -1.33 0.62 -7.32
CA ILE A 136 -2.03 -0.47 -6.62
C ILE A 136 -3.28 0.13 -5.99
N ALA A 137 -4.42 -0.52 -6.17
CA ALA A 137 -5.71 -0.07 -5.71
C ALA A 137 -6.44 -1.13 -4.89
N LEU A 138 -7.26 -0.67 -3.94
CA LEU A 138 -8.38 -1.41 -3.39
C LEU A 138 -9.52 -1.35 -4.38
N ASP A 139 -10.16 -2.48 -4.64
CA ASP A 139 -11.29 -2.61 -5.54
C ASP A 139 -12.49 -3.20 -4.79
N TYR A 140 -13.51 -2.36 -4.63
CA TYR A 140 -14.66 -2.57 -3.76
C TYR A 140 -15.79 -3.38 -4.41
N ARG A 141 -15.61 -3.83 -5.66
CA ARG A 141 -16.61 -4.67 -6.34
C ARG A 141 -16.89 -6.00 -5.61
N THR A 142 -15.94 -6.48 -4.80
CA THR A 142 -16.07 -7.76 -4.08
C THR A 142 -16.52 -7.60 -2.63
N SER A 143 -16.09 -6.55 -1.93
CA SER A 143 -16.36 -6.36 -0.50
C SER A 143 -16.14 -4.91 -0.09
N ASN A 144 -17.04 -4.41 0.77
CA ASN A 144 -16.94 -3.05 1.33
C ASN A 144 -15.96 -2.93 2.50
N SER A 145 -15.73 -4.02 3.24
CA SER A 145 -14.90 -4.02 4.45
C SER A 145 -13.51 -4.61 4.22
N ASP A 146 -13.38 -5.49 3.24
CA ASP A 146 -12.12 -6.17 2.90
C ASP A 146 -12.02 -6.35 1.37
N PRO A 147 -11.92 -5.24 0.62
CA PRO A 147 -11.94 -5.23 -0.84
C PRO A 147 -10.76 -6.04 -1.41
N GLN A 148 -10.87 -6.50 -2.65
CA GLN A 148 -9.73 -7.12 -3.32
C GLN A 148 -8.66 -6.08 -3.62
N VAL A 149 -7.42 -6.54 -3.87
CA VAL A 149 -6.31 -5.67 -4.27
C VAL A 149 -5.99 -5.92 -5.73
N VAL A 150 -5.93 -4.85 -6.51
CA VAL A 150 -5.60 -4.87 -7.94
C VAL A 150 -4.41 -3.95 -8.23
N ALA A 151 -3.68 -4.23 -9.30
CA ALA A 151 -2.61 -3.35 -9.77
C ALA A 151 -2.63 -3.22 -11.30
N GLY A 152 -2.22 -2.06 -11.79
CA GLY A 152 -2.12 -1.79 -13.23
C GLY A 152 -0.86 -2.44 -13.83
N ASP A 153 -1.04 -3.23 -14.89
CA ASP A 153 0.03 -3.91 -15.61
C ASP A 153 0.50 -3.06 -16.79
N ALA A 154 1.57 -2.29 -16.63
CA ALA A 154 2.18 -1.53 -17.72
C ALA A 154 3.18 -2.36 -18.57
N TRP A 155 3.52 -3.57 -18.14
CA TRP A 155 4.74 -4.26 -18.54
C TRP A 155 4.51 -5.51 -19.37
N SER A 156 3.49 -6.29 -19.01
CA SER A 156 3.25 -7.61 -19.62
C SER A 156 2.49 -7.43 -20.92
N ALA A 157 3.04 -7.93 -22.03
CA ALA A 157 2.26 -8.12 -23.26
C ALA A 157 1.46 -9.44 -23.15
N PRO A 158 0.20 -9.51 -23.64
CA PRO A 158 -0.60 -8.44 -24.25
C PRO A 158 -1.34 -7.53 -23.24
N HIS A 159 -1.11 -7.71 -21.94
CA HIS A 159 -1.85 -7.10 -20.82
C HIS A 159 -1.50 -5.64 -20.49
N ARG A 160 -0.89 -4.89 -21.41
CA ARG A 160 -0.51 -3.51 -21.12
C ARG A 160 -1.76 -2.65 -20.89
N GLY A 161 -1.80 -1.97 -19.75
CA GLY A 161 -2.94 -1.20 -19.26
C GLY A 161 -4.01 -2.05 -18.55
N ASP A 162 -3.85 -3.37 -18.44
CA ASP A 162 -4.81 -4.23 -17.71
C ASP A 162 -4.69 -4.01 -16.20
N TRP A 163 -5.83 -3.94 -15.52
CA TRP A 163 -5.87 -4.12 -14.08
C TRP A 163 -5.97 -5.61 -13.74
N ARG A 164 -5.12 -6.07 -12.82
CA ARG A 164 -5.03 -7.48 -12.44
C ARG A 164 -5.16 -7.64 -10.94
N THR A 165 -5.89 -8.67 -10.51
CA THR A 165 -5.96 -9.05 -9.10
C THR A 165 -4.58 -9.48 -8.60
N VAL A 166 -4.14 -8.84 -7.53
CA VAL A 166 -2.92 -9.15 -6.77
C VAL A 166 -3.27 -10.06 -5.60
N ALA A 167 -4.35 -9.73 -4.87
CA ALA A 167 -4.84 -10.50 -3.74
C ALA A 167 -6.37 -10.47 -3.71
N PRO A 168 -7.01 -11.57 -3.26
CA PRO A 168 -8.47 -11.65 -3.20
C PRO A 168 -9.09 -10.69 -2.17
N THR A 169 -8.29 -10.27 -1.17
CA THR A 169 -8.70 -9.33 -0.12
C THR A 169 -7.53 -8.45 0.32
N PHE A 170 -7.81 -7.30 0.92
CA PHE A 170 -6.82 -6.40 1.48
C PHE A 170 -6.09 -7.02 2.67
N SER A 171 -6.81 -7.74 3.53
CA SER A 171 -6.22 -8.50 4.63
C SER A 171 -5.18 -9.53 4.15
N ALA A 172 -5.47 -10.27 3.07
CA ALA A 172 -4.53 -11.21 2.48
C ALA A 172 -3.31 -10.50 1.89
N PHE A 173 -3.50 -9.34 1.27
CA PHE A 173 -2.39 -8.52 0.77
C PHE A 173 -1.49 -8.00 1.90
N ALA A 174 -2.07 -7.43 2.96
CA ALA A 174 -1.32 -6.94 4.11
C ALA A 174 -0.52 -8.06 4.79
N ALA A 175 -1.10 -9.25 4.92
CA ALA A 175 -0.41 -10.44 5.42
C ALA A 175 0.75 -10.86 4.51
N ALA A 176 0.57 -10.84 3.19
CA ALA A 176 1.62 -11.16 2.22
C ALA A 176 2.79 -10.15 2.26
N LEU A 177 2.52 -8.88 2.58
CA LEU A 177 3.54 -7.86 2.83
C LEU A 177 4.23 -8.01 4.20
N ASN A 178 3.89 -9.03 5.00
CA ASN A 178 4.34 -9.23 6.38
C ASN A 178 3.98 -8.06 7.32
N LEU A 179 2.85 -7.38 7.05
CA LEU A 179 2.35 -6.33 7.93
C LEU A 179 1.49 -6.96 9.02
N PRO A 180 1.72 -6.63 10.31
CA PRO A 180 0.99 -7.26 11.40
C PRO A 180 -0.49 -6.85 11.36
N GLY A 181 -1.35 -7.77 10.96
CA GLY A 181 -2.79 -7.65 11.22
C GLY A 181 -3.03 -7.90 12.71
N HIS A 182 -3.80 -7.04 13.37
CA HIS A 182 -4.25 -7.34 14.72
C HIS A 182 -5.23 -8.51 14.69
N GLY A 183 -4.68 -9.70 14.90
CA GLY A 183 -5.42 -10.95 14.88
C GLY A 183 -4.68 -12.16 15.44
N THR A 184 -3.63 -11.99 16.26
CA THR A 184 -3.18 -13.01 17.23
C THR A 184 -2.31 -12.32 18.29
N ILE A 185 -2.82 -12.17 19.51
CA ILE A 185 -1.96 -11.99 20.68
C ILE A 185 -1.27 -13.33 20.90
N ALA A 186 -0.13 -13.54 20.25
CA ALA A 186 0.74 -14.64 20.62
C ALA A 186 1.45 -14.22 21.90
N THR A 187 0.91 -14.65 23.04
CA THR A 187 1.67 -14.75 24.29
C THR A 187 2.80 -15.77 24.09
N SER A 188 3.88 -15.34 23.45
CA SER A 188 5.14 -16.07 23.45
C SER A 188 5.88 -15.70 24.73
N ALA A 189 5.51 -16.35 25.83
CA ALA A 189 6.42 -16.50 26.96
C ALA A 189 7.66 -17.28 26.48
N PRO A 190 8.88 -16.88 26.86
CA PRO A 190 10.09 -17.59 26.43
C PRO A 190 10.13 -18.99 27.07
N PRO A 191 10.60 -20.02 26.35
CA PRO A 191 10.85 -21.32 26.97
C PRO A 191 11.96 -21.16 28.01
N ARG A 192 11.65 -21.52 29.26
CA ARG A 192 12.63 -21.68 30.34
C ARG A 192 13.69 -22.69 29.88
N SER A 193 14.94 -22.23 29.88
CA SER A 193 16.13 -23.07 29.73
C SER A 193 16.08 -24.27 30.67
N ALA A 194 16.00 -25.47 30.10
CA ALA A 194 16.30 -26.70 30.82
C ALA A 194 17.82 -26.89 30.79
N ILE A 195 18.45 -26.53 31.91
CA ILE A 195 19.83 -26.86 32.23
C ILE A 195 19.85 -28.37 32.51
N ALA A 196 20.36 -29.17 31.57
CA ALA A 196 20.68 -30.58 31.84
C ALA A 196 22.15 -30.67 32.22
N SER A 197 22.38 -30.79 33.53
CA SER A 197 23.67 -31.06 34.15
C SER A 197 24.19 -32.44 33.75
N THR A 198 25.46 -32.44 33.35
CA THR A 198 26.37 -33.59 33.23
C THR A 198 26.41 -34.44 34.50
N PRO A 199 26.67 -35.76 34.36
CA PRO A 199 27.67 -36.39 35.22
C PRO A 199 28.76 -37.12 34.41
N ALA A 200 30.01 -36.76 34.72
CA ALA A 200 31.22 -37.57 34.60
C ALA A 200 31.15 -38.76 35.59
N ALA A 201 31.92 -39.84 35.56
CA ALA A 201 32.92 -40.47 34.70
C ALA A 201 33.19 -41.87 35.30
N ALA A 202 33.64 -42.84 34.50
CA ALA A 202 34.58 -43.93 34.86
C ALA A 202 34.79 -44.84 33.64
N GLY A 203 35.98 -44.88 33.02
CA GLY A 203 36.96 -45.96 33.22
C GLY A 203 36.45 -47.30 32.65
N THR A 204 37.02 -47.90 31.61
CA THR A 204 38.22 -48.74 31.74
C THR A 204 38.69 -49.25 30.35
N ARG A 205 40.00 -49.13 30.10
CA ARG A 205 40.96 -49.89 29.26
C ARG A 205 40.48 -50.71 28.03
N SER A 206 41.13 -50.44 26.91
CA SER A 206 41.30 -51.29 25.73
C SER A 206 42.17 -52.54 25.99
N PRO A 207 42.00 -53.60 25.18
CA PRO A 207 43.10 -54.47 24.76
C PRO A 207 43.16 -54.63 23.22
N PRO A 208 44.21 -55.30 22.68
CA PRO A 208 44.86 -54.90 21.43
C PRO A 208 44.44 -55.67 20.16
N THR A 209 44.84 -55.03 19.06
CA THR A 209 45.06 -55.45 17.67
C THR A 209 45.21 -56.95 17.41
N THR A 210 44.50 -57.45 16.40
CA THR A 210 44.93 -58.65 15.66
C THR A 210 44.81 -58.39 14.16
N THR A 211 45.98 -58.33 13.54
CA THR A 211 46.23 -58.31 12.10
C THR A 211 45.85 -59.65 11.47
N SER A 212 45.25 -59.63 10.28
CA SER A 212 45.28 -60.76 9.35
C SER A 212 45.31 -60.26 7.89
N PRO A 213 45.92 -61.03 6.97
CA PRO A 213 46.54 -60.52 5.74
C PRO A 213 45.62 -60.63 4.50
N PRO A 214 46.01 -60.05 3.35
CA PRO A 214 45.19 -60.06 2.15
C PRO A 214 45.28 -61.40 1.40
N GLY A 215 44.18 -61.74 0.72
CA GLY A 215 44.15 -62.57 -0.48
C GLY A 215 43.86 -61.70 -1.70
#